data_AF-A0A168I092-F1
#
_entry.id   AF-A0A168I092-F1
#
_cell.length_a   1.000
_cell.length_b   1.000
_cell.length_c   1.000
_cell.angle_alpha   90.00
_cell.angle_beta   90.00
_cell.angle_gamma   90.00
#
_symmetry.space_group_name_H-M   'P 1'
#
loop_
_entity.id
_entity.type
_entity.pdbx_description
1 polymer ?
#
loop_
_entity_poly.entity_id
_entity_poly.type
_entity_poly.pdbx_seq_one_letter_code
_entity_poly.pdbx_strand_id
1 'polypeptide(L)'
;MLPTLIRLHKAPPMPKFFQEGLTLDHFLLRGQVISLYRQIVRCTKGMDKRDAKELIQWARADFERHRNEKSIVSTCHPRHADPQTTLTFFFA
;
A
#
# COMPACT_ATOMS: atom_id res chain seq x y z
N MET A 1 -32.58 14.76 -38.33
CA MET A 1 -31.35 13.95 -38.20
C MET A 1 -30.36 14.75 -37.36
N LEU A 2 -30.00 14.28 -36.16
CA LEU A 2 -28.99 14.95 -35.34
C LEU A 2 -27.60 14.42 -35.72
N PRO A 3 -26.63 15.28 -36.06
CA PRO A 3 -25.28 14.85 -36.35
C PRO A 3 -24.66 14.29 -35.07
N THR A 4 -24.13 13.06 -35.16
CA THR A 4 -23.32 12.45 -34.11
C THR A 4 -22.05 13.29 -33.92
N LEU A 5 -22.05 14.15 -32.90
CA LEU A 5 -20.83 14.80 -32.45
C LEU A 5 -19.90 13.73 -31.88
N ILE A 6 -19.02 13.20 -32.73
CA ILE A 6 -17.87 12.41 -32.28
C ILE A 6 -16.99 13.39 -31.52
N ARG A 7 -17.17 13.42 -30.20
CA ARG A 7 -16.31 14.14 -29.27
C ARG A 7 -14.96 13.43 -29.31
N LEU A 8 -14.10 13.84 -30.23
CA LEU A 8 -12.70 13.42 -30.31
C LEU A 8 -11.95 14.06 -29.13
N HIS A 9 -12.32 13.71 -27.91
CA HIS A 9 -11.62 14.17 -26.74
C HIS A 9 -10.30 13.43 -26.70
N LYS A 10 -9.19 14.16 -26.82
CA LYS A 10 -7.85 13.61 -26.63
C LYS A 10 -7.84 12.86 -25.30
N ALA A 11 -7.42 11.58 -25.32
CA ALA A 11 -7.29 10.79 -24.12
C ALA A 11 -6.42 11.56 -23.10
N PRO A 12 -6.80 11.58 -21.82
CA PRO A 12 -6.04 12.29 -20.81
C PRO A 12 -4.59 11.80 -20.82
N PRO A 13 -3.62 12.70 -20.61
CA PRO A 13 -2.23 12.31 -20.54
C PRO A 13 -2.07 11.22 -19.47
N MET A 14 -1.35 10.16 -19.82
CA MET A 14 -1.08 9.03 -18.95
C MET A 14 -0.59 9.53 -17.59
N PRO A 15 -1.19 9.08 -16.47
CA PRO A 15 -0.73 9.44 -15.14
C PRO A 15 0.74 9.06 -14.97
N LYS A 16 1.53 9.92 -14.32
CA LYS A 16 2.97 9.75 -14.06
C LYS A 16 3.32 8.48 -13.26
N PHE A 17 2.33 7.70 -12.84
CA PHE A 17 2.47 6.44 -12.10
C PHE A 17 2.76 5.24 -13.00
N PHE A 18 2.44 5.33 -14.29
CA PHE A 18 2.77 4.32 -15.30
C PHE A 18 4.11 4.70 -15.97
N GLN A 19 5.20 4.69 -15.20
CA GLN A 19 6.53 4.85 -15.77
C GLN A 19 7.00 3.52 -16.36
N GLU A 20 7.83 3.61 -17.40
CA GLU A 20 8.44 2.46 -18.05
C GLU A 20 9.19 1.58 -17.03
N GLY A 21 8.96 0.26 -17.06
CA GLY A 21 9.59 -0.71 -16.14
C GLY A 21 8.79 -1.08 -14.88
N LEU A 22 7.58 -0.53 -14.69
CA LEU A 22 6.68 -0.95 -13.61
C LEU A 22 5.77 -2.10 -14.06
N THR A 23 5.90 -3.25 -13.41
CA THR A 23 5.00 -4.40 -13.61
C THR A 23 3.67 -4.22 -12.88
N LEU A 24 2.67 -5.04 -13.24
CA LEU A 24 1.38 -5.11 -12.53
C LEU A 24 1.55 -5.34 -11.02
N ASP A 25 2.51 -6.16 -10.62
CA ASP A 25 2.77 -6.45 -9.21
C ASP A 25 3.17 -5.20 -8.42
N HIS A 26 3.93 -4.29 -9.02
CA HIS A 26 4.24 -3.01 -8.39
C HIS A 26 2.99 -2.17 -8.15
N PHE A 27 2.00 -2.24 -9.05
CA PHE A 27 0.74 -1.53 -8.90
C PHE A 27 -0.10 -2.13 -7.76
N LEU A 28 -0.21 -3.45 -7.71
CA LEU A 28 -0.92 -4.16 -6.65
C LEU A 28 -0.27 -3.91 -5.29
N LEU A 29 1.06 -3.98 -5.20
CA LEU A 29 1.82 -3.73 -3.98
C LEU A 29 1.58 -2.31 -3.46
N ARG A 30 1.62 -1.28 -4.33
CA ARG A 30 1.28 0.10 -3.93
C ARG A 30 -0.14 0.21 -3.36
N GLY A 31 -1.10 -0.50 -3.96
CA GLY A 31 -2.47 -0.57 -3.45
C GLY A 31 -2.53 -1.17 -2.04
N GLN A 32 -1.82 -2.28 -1.82
CA GLN A 32 -1.73 -2.94 -0.52
C GLN A 32 -1.08 -2.04 0.55
N VAL A 33 0.04 -1.39 0.23
CA VAL A 33 0.74 -0.44 1.10
C VAL A 33 -0.17 0.71 1.54
N ILE A 34 -0.90 1.32 0.60
CA ILE A 34 -1.87 2.39 0.91
C ILE A 34 -3.00 1.86 1.80
N SER A 35 -3.50 0.66 1.53
CA SER A 35 -4.54 0.03 2.35
C SER A 35 -4.06 -0.18 3.79
N LEU A 36 -2.85 -0.71 3.97
CA LEU A 36 -2.21 -0.93 5.26
C LEU A 36 -2.05 0.38 6.04
N TYR A 37 -1.48 1.42 5.41
CA TYR A 37 -1.35 2.72 6.06
C TYR A 37 -2.70 3.27 6.53
N ARG A 38 -3.75 3.17 5.69
CA ARG A 38 -5.11 3.58 6.07
C ARG A 38 -5.70 2.73 7.19
N GLN A 39 -5.33 1.45 7.30
CA GLN A 39 -5.75 0.58 8.41
C GLN A 39 -5.09 1.05 9.72
N ILE A 40 -3.78 1.30 9.72
CA ILE A 40 -3.05 1.81 10.90
C ILE A 40 -3.73 3.09 11.41
N VAL A 41 -3.97 4.06 10.53
CA VAL A 41 -4.64 5.33 10.88
C VAL A 41 -6.08 5.14 11.37
N ARG A 42 -6.78 4.10 10.90
CA ARG A 42 -8.13 3.79 11.39
C ARG A 42 -8.08 3.17 12.79
N CYS A 43 -7.12 2.30 13.06
CA CYS A 43 -6.92 1.70 14.38
C CYS A 43 -6.55 2.75 15.43
N THR A 44 -5.82 3.80 15.06
CA THR A 44 -5.45 4.88 15.99
C THR A 44 -6.62 5.77 16.42
N LYS A 45 -7.80 5.67 15.78
CA LYS A 45 -8.95 6.54 16.08
C LYS A 45 -9.51 6.34 17.49
N GLY A 46 -9.29 5.18 18.11
CA GLY A 46 -9.74 4.87 19.48
C GLY A 46 -8.69 5.09 20.58
N MET A 47 -7.48 5.53 20.24
CA MET A 47 -6.37 5.69 21.19
C MET A 47 -6.32 7.11 21.77
N ASP A 48 -5.52 7.30 22.83
CA ASP A 48 -5.22 8.65 23.32
C ASP A 48 -4.53 9.48 22.22
N LYS A 49 -4.78 10.79 22.23
CA LYS A 49 -4.32 11.71 21.18
C LYS A 49 -2.79 11.77 21.10
N ARG A 50 -2.09 11.59 22.22
CA ARG A 50 -0.62 11.61 22.24
C ARG A 50 -0.06 10.35 21.55
N ASP A 51 -0.52 9.19 21.98
CA ASP A 51 -0.06 7.89 21.46
C ASP A 51 -0.43 7.71 19.98
N ALA A 52 -1.65 8.13 19.60
CA ALA A 52 -2.08 8.11 18.21
C ALA A 52 -1.17 8.96 17.31
N LYS A 53 -0.76 10.15 17.78
CA LYS A 53 0.14 11.03 17.02
C LYS A 53 1.52 10.42 16.87
N GLU A 54 2.07 9.85 17.93
CA GLU A 54 3.37 9.18 17.89
C GLU A 54 3.36 7.99 16.93
N LEU A 55 2.33 7.14 17.01
CA LEU A 55 2.22 5.96 16.16
C LEU A 55 2.03 6.32 14.67
N ILE A 56 1.23 7.35 14.37
CA ILE A 56 1.09 7.85 12.99
C ILE A 56 2.42 8.44 12.49
N GLN A 57 3.14 9.17 13.34
CA GLN A 57 4.43 9.76 12.99
C GLN A 57 5.47 8.66 12.70
N TRP A 58 5.52 7.63 13.55
CA TRP A 58 6.37 6.46 13.37
C TRP A 58 6.03 5.73 12.06
N ALA A 59 4.75 5.44 11.83
CA ALA A 59 4.31 4.76 10.61
C ALA A 59 4.68 5.56 9.36
N ARG A 60 4.46 6.88 9.37
CA ARG A 60 4.88 7.76 8.26
C ARG A 60 6.39 7.71 8.01
N ALA A 61 7.20 7.75 9.06
CA ALA A 61 8.65 7.68 8.94
C ALA A 61 9.10 6.33 8.37
N ASP A 62 8.43 5.24 8.75
CA ASP A 62 8.72 3.90 8.25
C ASP A 62 8.40 3.76 6.76
N PHE A 63 7.22 4.20 6.31
CA PHE A 63 6.87 4.21 4.88
C PHE A 63 7.78 5.14 4.05
N GLU A 64 8.22 6.28 4.59
CA GLU A 64 9.13 7.17 3.85
C GLU A 64 10.53 6.56 3.66
N ARG A 65 11.04 5.79 4.64
CA ARG A 65 12.33 5.09 4.53
C ARG A 65 12.37 4.11 3.35
N HIS A 66 11.25 3.42 3.10
CA HIS A 66 11.14 2.40 2.06
C HIS A 66 10.54 2.94 0.74
N ARG A 67 10.32 4.26 0.63
CA ARG A 67 9.64 4.89 -0.52
C ARG A 67 10.32 4.64 -1.87
N ASN A 68 11.65 4.53 -1.86
CA ASN A 68 12.46 4.37 -3.08
C ASN A 68 12.77 2.91 -3.42
N GLU A 69 12.22 1.96 -2.66
CA GLU A 69 12.41 0.54 -2.94
C GLU A 69 11.62 0.14 -4.19
N LYS A 70 12.33 -0.43 -5.16
CA LYS A 70 11.80 -0.85 -6.46
C LYS A 70 11.81 -2.38 -6.64
N SER A 71 12.28 -3.11 -5.64
CA SER A 71 12.33 -4.58 -5.68
C SER A 71 10.96 -5.16 -5.32
N ILE A 72 10.30 -5.83 -6.28
CA ILE A 72 9.13 -6.69 -6.00
C ILE A 72 9.53 -7.88 -5.10
N VAL A 73 10.80 -8.28 -5.15
CA VAL A 73 11.32 -9.44 -4.42
C VAL A 73 11.65 -9.05 -2.98
N SER A 74 10.69 -9.22 -2.06
CA SER A 74 11.00 -9.42 -0.64
C SER A 74 9.98 -10.24 0.15
N THR A 75 8.86 -10.67 -0.42
CA THR A 75 7.90 -11.50 0.32
C THR A 75 7.48 -12.68 -0.52
N CYS A 76 8.21 -13.79 -0.33
CA CYS A 76 7.80 -15.19 -0.43
C CYS A 76 9.00 -16.02 -0.90
N HIS A 77 10.06 -16.07 -0.09
CA HIS A 77 10.68 -17.37 0.13
C HIS A 77 9.97 -17.97 1.34
N PRO A 78 9.26 -19.10 1.21
CA PRO A 78 8.72 -19.79 2.36
C PRO A 78 9.91 -20.37 3.15
N ARG A 79 10.52 -19.57 4.03
CA ARG A 79 11.35 -20.13 5.08
C ARG A 79 10.41 -20.77 6.09
N HIS A 80 10.28 -22.09 5.93
CA HIS A 80 9.79 -23.04 6.93
C HIS A 80 8.49 -22.65 7.62
N ALA A 81 7.39 -23.22 7.11
CA ALA A 81 6.23 -23.50 7.94
C ALA A 81 6.65 -24.51 9.02
N ASP A 82 7.09 -24.02 10.18
CA ASP A 82 7.17 -24.83 11.39
C ASP A 82 5.81 -24.79 12.10
N PRO A 83 5.10 -25.94 12.24
CA PRO A 83 3.71 -25.99 12.70
C PRO A 83 3.51 -25.77 14.20
N GLN A 84 4.52 -25.32 14.95
CA GLN A 84 4.46 -25.27 16.43
C GLN A 84 4.33 -23.87 17.05
N THR A 85 4.36 -22.79 16.27
CA THR A 85 4.35 -21.41 16.84
C THR A 85 2.96 -20.74 16.85
N THR A 86 1.92 -21.45 16.43
CA THR A 86 0.57 -20.88 16.24
C THR A 86 -0.27 -20.79 17.53
N LEU A 87 0.22 -21.32 18.67
CA LEU A 87 -0.57 -21.38 19.91
C LEU A 87 -0.15 -20.41 21.02
N THR A 88 0.89 -19.60 20.83
CA THR A 88 1.31 -18.63 21.87
C THR A 88 0.85 -17.19 21.63
N PHE A 89 0.29 -16.86 20.46
CA PHE A 89 -0.13 -15.49 20.14
C PHE A 89 -1.64 -15.24 20.21
N PHE A 90 -2.46 -16.25 20.49
CA PHE A 90 -3.93 -16.06 20.56
C PHE A 90 -4.46 -15.87 22.00
N PHE A 91 -3.62 -15.94 23.04
CA PHE A 91 -4.08 -15.84 24.43
C PHE A 91 -3.18 -15.04 25.39
N ALA A 92 -2.33 -14.16 24.87
CA ALA A 92 -1.58 -13.20 25.69
C ALA A 92 -1.90 -11.77 25.28
#